data_AF-A0AA85A9D3-F1
#
_entry.id   AF-A0AA85A9D3-F1
#
_cell.length_a   1.000
_cell.length_b   1.000
_cell.length_c   1.000
_cell.angle_alpha   90.00
_cell.angle_beta   90.00
_cell.angle_gamma   90.00
#
_symmetry.space_group_name_H-M   'P 1'
#
loop_
_entity.id
_entity.type
_entity.pdbx_description
1 polymer ?
#
loop_
_entity_poly.entity_id
_entity_poly.type
_entity_poly.pdbx_seq_one_letter_code
_entity_poly.pdbx_strand_id
1 'polypeptide(L)'
;MDNIIQDELQLLYEMFPGEFKVDFDSNQYTVTFVVTPGVGFNNPANKFIKFNLNLNVTLKYPIESPTVSVECVHGLKEKDIAKLLSLLRDLTMERNGDPVIFDLVDFCREFISSNIPTVECAICLKYFQNESDVYCTTNFHYFHTYCIGEYMNRRRVEYEEEISELKTKGPYTEFPPLEVPCPLCRAEFLPFSEVLVNLVHSQKNTENSDSSKLG
;
A
#
# COMPACT_ATOMS: atom_id res chain seq x y z
N MET A 1 -10.03 27.75 -29.69
CA MET A 1 -9.06 26.87 -29.03
C MET A 1 -9.77 26.37 -27.81
N ASP A 2 -10.38 25.22 -28.01
CA ASP A 2 -11.08 24.45 -26.98
C ASP A 2 -10.16 24.27 -25.77
N ASN A 3 -10.77 24.27 -24.59
CA ASN A 3 -10.05 24.31 -23.33
C ASN A 3 -9.50 22.91 -23.04
N ILE A 4 -8.39 22.53 -23.70
CA ILE A 4 -7.75 21.21 -23.67
C ILE A 4 -7.62 20.68 -22.23
N ILE A 5 -7.26 21.55 -21.29
CA ILE A 5 -7.18 21.20 -19.86
C ILE A 5 -8.53 20.71 -19.35
N GLN A 6 -9.61 21.43 -19.64
CA GLN A 6 -10.96 21.04 -19.22
C GLN A 6 -11.41 19.73 -19.87
N ASP A 7 -11.03 19.48 -21.13
CA ASP A 7 -11.35 18.21 -21.80
C ASP A 7 -10.67 17.03 -21.12
N GLU A 8 -9.39 17.15 -20.74
CA GLU A 8 -8.69 16.09 -19.98
C GLU A 8 -9.19 15.95 -18.55
N LEU A 9 -9.50 17.06 -17.88
CA LEU A 9 -10.09 17.01 -16.54
C LEU A 9 -11.47 16.34 -16.58
N GLN A 10 -12.28 16.63 -17.60
CA GLN A 10 -13.57 15.97 -17.81
C GLN A 10 -13.41 14.47 -18.03
N LEU A 11 -12.43 14.05 -18.86
CA LEU A 11 -12.11 12.64 -19.05
C LEU A 11 -11.72 11.97 -17.72
N LEU A 12 -10.89 12.62 -16.91
CA LEU A 12 -10.53 12.11 -15.59
C LEU A 12 -11.76 11.98 -14.67
N TYR A 13 -12.67 12.97 -14.67
CA TYR A 13 -13.91 12.93 -13.86
C TYR A 13 -14.79 11.74 -14.24
N GLU A 14 -14.88 11.44 -15.53
CA GLU A 14 -15.69 10.34 -16.04
C GLU A 14 -15.04 8.97 -15.75
N MET A 15 -13.73 8.86 -15.90
CA MET A 15 -13.03 7.58 -15.73
C MET A 15 -12.71 7.25 -14.27
N PHE A 16 -12.46 8.26 -13.43
CA PHE A 16 -11.97 8.10 -12.06
C PHE A 16 -12.72 8.99 -11.05
N PRO A 17 -14.04 8.80 -10.91
CA PRO A 17 -14.87 9.65 -10.06
C PRO A 17 -14.42 9.59 -8.60
N GLY A 18 -14.04 10.76 -8.06
CA GLY A 18 -13.63 10.91 -6.65
C GLY A 18 -12.19 10.50 -6.34
N GLU A 19 -11.40 10.09 -7.33
CA GLU A 19 -9.99 9.72 -7.15
C GLU A 19 -9.02 10.89 -7.31
N PHE A 20 -9.50 12.08 -7.70
CA PHE A 20 -8.65 13.26 -7.83
C PHE A 20 -9.34 14.56 -7.39
N LYS A 21 -8.51 15.57 -7.18
CA LYS A 21 -8.91 16.94 -6.88
C LYS A 21 -8.18 17.89 -7.80
N VAL A 22 -8.82 19.01 -8.11
CA VAL A 22 -8.26 20.08 -8.92
C VAL A 22 -8.37 21.36 -8.13
N ASP A 23 -7.24 21.99 -7.89
CA ASP A 23 -7.15 23.34 -7.35
C ASP A 23 -6.65 24.27 -8.45
N PHE A 24 -7.20 25.48 -8.52
CA PHE A 24 -6.72 26.51 -9.42
C PHE A 24 -6.27 27.71 -8.60
N ASP A 25 -4.97 27.96 -8.59
CA ASP A 25 -4.37 29.11 -7.91
C ASP A 25 -3.26 29.71 -8.78
N SER A 26 -3.03 31.02 -8.64
CA SER A 26 -1.88 31.71 -9.27
C SER A 26 -1.70 31.43 -10.79
N ASN A 27 -2.81 31.30 -11.54
CA ASN A 27 -2.83 30.92 -12.97
C ASN A 27 -2.22 29.53 -13.28
N GLN A 28 -2.37 28.59 -12.36
CA GLN A 28 -1.93 27.21 -12.52
C GLN A 28 -2.98 26.26 -11.95
N TYR A 29 -3.21 25.15 -12.65
CA TYR A 29 -3.98 24.03 -12.12
C TYR A 29 -3.04 23.10 -11.35
N THR A 30 -3.46 22.69 -10.15
CA THR A 30 -2.84 21.60 -9.40
C THR A 30 -3.82 20.44 -9.43
N VAL A 31 -3.46 19.38 -10.14
CA VAL A 31 -4.24 18.13 -10.18
C VAL A 31 -3.58 17.13 -9.25
N THR A 32 -4.27 16.77 -8.17
CA THR A 32 -3.82 15.74 -7.22
C THR A 32 -4.64 14.49 -7.43
N PHE A 33 -4.03 13.43 -7.98
CA PHE A 33 -4.65 12.14 -8.24
C PHE A 33 -4.18 11.10 -7.23
N VAL A 34 -5.12 10.41 -6.57
CA VAL A 34 -4.83 9.32 -5.63
C VAL A 34 -4.67 8.02 -6.41
N VAL A 35 -3.42 7.61 -6.64
CA VAL A 35 -3.11 6.39 -7.38
C VAL A 35 -3.23 5.18 -6.47
N THR A 36 -4.05 4.20 -6.89
CA THR A 36 -4.21 2.90 -6.22
C THR A 36 -4.32 1.77 -7.24
N PRO A 37 -3.89 0.54 -6.91
CA PRO A 37 -3.96 -0.61 -7.82
C PRO A 37 -5.40 -0.98 -8.22
N GLY A 38 -5.53 -1.56 -9.42
CA GLY A 38 -6.81 -1.98 -10.02
C GLY A 38 -7.42 -0.93 -10.95
N VAL A 39 -8.43 -1.32 -11.74
CA VAL A 39 -9.27 -0.45 -12.58
C VAL A 39 -10.76 -0.69 -12.26
N GLY A 40 -11.55 0.37 -12.14
CA GLY A 40 -13.01 0.28 -12.06
C GLY A 40 -13.56 -0.57 -10.88
N PHE A 41 -14.82 -1.00 -11.02
CA PHE A 41 -15.62 -1.66 -9.98
C PHE A 41 -15.02 -2.97 -9.39
N ASN A 42 -13.98 -3.54 -10.01
CA ASN A 42 -13.23 -4.68 -9.49
C ASN A 42 -12.00 -4.20 -8.70
N ASN A 43 -12.29 -3.45 -7.65
CA ASN A 43 -11.29 -2.94 -6.73
C ASN A 43 -10.76 -4.13 -5.91
N PRO A 44 -9.45 -4.46 -5.94
CA PRO A 44 -8.91 -5.46 -5.03
C PRO A 44 -9.27 -5.04 -3.59
N ALA A 45 -9.69 -6.01 -2.78
CA ALA A 45 -10.16 -5.72 -1.41
C ALA A 45 -9.08 -4.99 -0.59
N ASN A 46 -7.80 -5.23 -0.92
CA ASN A 46 -6.65 -4.60 -0.29
C ASN A 46 -5.90 -3.71 -1.27
N LYS A 47 -5.59 -2.48 -0.86
CA LYS A 47 -4.76 -1.53 -1.62
C LYS A 47 -3.41 -1.37 -0.94
N PHE A 48 -2.44 -2.19 -1.33
CA PHE A 48 -1.15 -2.24 -0.64
C PHE A 48 -0.20 -1.13 -1.08
N ILE A 49 -0.37 -0.63 -2.30
CA ILE A 49 0.40 0.50 -2.81
C ILE A 49 -0.53 1.70 -2.95
N LYS A 50 -0.08 2.87 -2.53
CA LYS A 50 -0.83 4.13 -2.65
C LYS A 50 0.13 5.29 -2.72
N PHE A 51 -0.16 6.26 -3.58
CA PHE A 51 0.51 7.56 -3.56
C PHE A 51 -0.37 8.63 -4.21
N ASN A 52 0.00 9.90 -4.01
CA ASN A 52 -0.59 11.02 -4.71
C ASN A 52 0.32 11.40 -5.89
N LEU A 53 -0.22 11.39 -7.10
CA LEU A 53 0.39 12.02 -8.27
C LEU A 53 -0.06 13.48 -8.32
N ASN A 54 0.90 14.42 -8.21
CA ASN A 54 0.63 15.85 -8.30
C ASN A 54 1.12 16.37 -9.66
N LEU A 55 0.21 17.02 -10.40
CA LEU A 55 0.48 17.63 -11.68
C LEU A 55 0.23 19.13 -11.59
N ASN A 56 1.28 19.92 -11.79
CA ASN A 56 1.17 21.37 -11.85
C ASN A 56 1.14 21.82 -13.32
N VAL A 57 -0.02 22.27 -13.78
CA VAL A 57 -0.34 22.54 -15.19
C VAL A 57 -0.53 24.05 -15.39
N THR A 58 0.36 24.69 -16.15
CA THR A 58 0.25 26.13 -16.44
C THR A 58 -0.79 26.40 -17.53
N LEU A 59 -1.22 27.66 -17.68
CA LEU A 59 -2.10 28.07 -18.78
C LEU A 59 -1.46 27.93 -20.19
N LYS A 60 -0.17 27.59 -20.29
CA LYS A 60 0.53 27.34 -21.57
C LYS A 60 0.45 25.89 -22.01
N TYR A 61 -0.12 25.02 -21.21
CA TYR A 61 -0.36 23.63 -21.56
C TYR A 61 -1.20 23.50 -22.84
N PRO A 62 -0.92 22.54 -23.74
CA PRO A 62 0.11 21.50 -23.65
C PRO A 62 1.50 21.88 -24.17
N ILE A 63 1.70 23.13 -24.62
CA ILE A 63 3.01 23.61 -25.12
C ILE A 63 4.08 23.53 -24.03
N GLU A 64 3.67 23.79 -22.78
CA GLU A 64 4.46 23.52 -21.59
C GLU A 64 3.90 22.28 -20.88
N SER A 65 4.70 21.22 -20.79
CA SER A 65 4.35 20.00 -20.05
C SER A 65 4.11 20.29 -18.57
N PRO A 66 3.25 19.50 -17.89
CA PRO A 66 3.03 19.65 -16.47
C PRO A 66 4.29 19.32 -15.68
N THR A 67 4.51 19.99 -14.56
CA THR A 67 5.51 19.53 -13.58
C THR A 67 4.91 18.38 -12.78
N VAL A 68 5.64 17.28 -12.70
CA VAL A 68 5.19 16.04 -12.07
C VAL A 68 5.91 15.80 -10.74
N SER A 69 5.17 15.48 -9.69
CA SER A 69 5.73 14.95 -8.44
C SER A 69 4.83 13.85 -7.85
N VAL A 70 5.41 13.05 -6.95
CA VAL A 70 4.68 12.04 -6.19
C VAL A 70 4.88 12.25 -4.69
N GLU A 71 3.80 12.12 -3.92
CA GLU A 71 3.78 12.35 -2.48
C GLU A 71 2.95 11.28 -1.77
N CYS A 72 3.02 11.25 -0.43
CA CYS A 72 2.28 10.30 0.41
C CYS A 72 2.44 8.85 -0.06
N VAL A 73 3.67 8.47 -0.43
CA VAL A 73 3.97 7.17 -1.03
C VAL A 73 4.00 6.08 0.03
N HIS A 74 3.21 5.04 -0.20
CA HIS A 74 3.15 3.83 0.61
C HIS A 74 3.38 2.60 -0.28
N GLY A 75 4.20 1.68 0.22
CA GLY A 75 4.44 0.39 -0.43
C GLY A 75 5.52 0.38 -1.51
N LEU A 76 6.05 1.54 -1.90
CA LEU A 76 7.19 1.64 -2.82
C LEU A 76 8.48 2.03 -2.08
N LYS A 77 9.58 1.36 -2.43
CA LYS A 77 10.93 1.71 -1.97
C LYS A 77 11.47 2.89 -2.79
N GLU A 78 12.40 3.65 -2.20
CA GLU A 78 12.97 4.87 -2.81
C GLU A 78 13.50 4.65 -4.24
N LYS A 79 14.16 3.51 -4.50
CA LYS A 79 14.64 3.16 -5.85
C LYS A 79 13.51 3.07 -6.89
N ASP A 80 12.34 2.57 -6.49
CA ASP A 80 11.19 2.37 -7.38
C ASP A 80 10.42 3.68 -7.57
N ILE A 81 10.39 4.54 -6.55
CA ILE A 81 9.92 5.92 -6.65
C ILE A 81 10.78 6.71 -7.64
N ALA A 82 12.11 6.61 -7.52
CA ALA A 82 13.03 7.27 -8.44
C ALA A 82 12.87 6.74 -9.88
N LYS A 83 12.66 5.44 -10.05
CA LYS A 83 12.35 4.83 -11.35
C LYS A 83 11.05 5.36 -11.93
N LEU A 84 9.97 5.40 -11.13
CA LEU A 84 8.67 5.95 -11.54
C LEU A 84 8.82 7.41 -12.01
N LEU A 85 9.47 8.26 -11.21
CA LEU A 85 9.68 9.68 -11.57
C LEU A 85 10.52 9.85 -12.85
N SER A 86 11.51 8.97 -13.08
CA SER A 86 12.27 8.97 -14.33
C SER A 86 11.37 8.63 -15.51
N LEU A 87 10.56 7.58 -15.41
CA LEU A 87 9.67 7.14 -16.49
C LEU A 87 8.58 8.16 -16.79
N LEU A 88 8.03 8.83 -15.77
CA LEU A 88 7.06 9.92 -15.95
C LEU A 88 7.71 11.11 -16.66
N ARG A 89 8.97 11.43 -16.34
CA ARG A 89 9.71 12.48 -17.05
C ARG A 89 9.90 12.12 -18.52
N ASP A 90 10.33 10.90 -18.81
CA ASP A 90 10.51 10.42 -20.18
C ASP A 90 9.18 10.51 -20.96
N LEU A 91 8.07 10.05 -20.35
CA LEU A 91 6.73 10.17 -20.93
C LEU A 91 6.32 11.63 -21.20
N THR A 92 6.56 12.56 -20.27
CA THR A 92 6.29 13.99 -20.51
C THR A 92 7.13 14.59 -21.64
N MET A 93 8.38 14.13 -21.81
CA MET A 93 9.27 14.60 -22.87
C MET A 93 8.85 14.05 -24.24
N GLU A 94 8.43 12.78 -24.29
CA GLU A 94 7.93 12.14 -25.51
C GLU A 94 6.62 12.78 -26.01
N ARG A 95 5.79 13.28 -25.08
CA ARG A 95 4.48 13.90 -25.36
C ARG A 95 4.52 15.43 -25.32
N ASN A 96 5.70 16.03 -25.43
CA ASN A 96 5.84 17.48 -25.35
C ASN A 96 5.05 18.18 -26.47
N GLY A 97 4.18 19.14 -26.10
CA GLY A 97 3.27 19.82 -27.02
C GLY A 97 1.91 19.12 -27.18
N ASP A 98 1.73 17.92 -26.65
CA ASP A 98 0.49 17.15 -26.67
C ASP A 98 -0.15 17.03 -25.28
N PRO A 99 -1.48 16.83 -25.19
CA PRO A 99 -2.14 16.48 -23.93
C PRO A 99 -1.61 15.15 -23.35
N VAL A 100 -1.30 15.10 -22.05
CA VAL A 100 -0.60 14.00 -21.38
C VAL A 100 -1.11 13.73 -19.94
N ILE A 101 -2.07 14.49 -19.41
CA ILE A 101 -2.55 14.32 -18.02
C ILE A 101 -3.10 12.90 -17.81
N PHE A 102 -3.93 12.44 -18.75
CA PHE A 102 -4.50 11.09 -18.68
C PHE A 102 -3.41 10.01 -18.77
N ASP A 103 -2.48 10.15 -19.71
CA ASP A 103 -1.39 9.20 -19.91
C ASP A 103 -0.53 9.04 -18.65
N LEU A 104 -0.25 10.14 -17.93
CA LEU A 104 0.50 10.10 -16.67
C LEU A 104 -0.24 9.33 -15.57
N VAL A 105 -1.57 9.53 -15.48
CA VAL A 105 -2.42 8.81 -14.52
C VAL A 105 -2.46 7.32 -14.85
N ASP A 106 -2.72 6.98 -16.12
CA ASP A 106 -2.80 5.60 -16.59
C ASP A 106 -1.46 4.86 -16.40
N PHE A 107 -0.35 5.52 -16.76
CA PHE A 107 0.99 4.99 -16.54
C PHE A 107 1.27 4.70 -15.05
N CYS A 108 0.90 5.61 -14.15
CA CYS A 108 1.09 5.41 -12.71
C CYS A 108 0.30 4.22 -12.19
N ARG A 109 -0.93 4.00 -12.67
CA ARG A 109 -1.75 2.85 -12.27
C ARG A 109 -1.15 1.55 -12.79
N GLU A 110 -0.72 1.53 -14.05
CA GLU A 110 -0.07 0.35 -14.64
C GLU A 110 1.23 0.01 -13.92
N PHE A 111 2.02 1.02 -13.54
CA PHE A 111 3.27 0.82 -12.79
C PHE A 111 3.07 0.05 -11.47
N ILE A 112 1.91 0.21 -10.83
CA ILE A 112 1.58 -0.46 -9.56
C ILE A 112 0.53 -1.57 -9.71
N SER A 113 0.23 -2.01 -10.93
CA SER A 113 -0.88 -2.94 -11.22
C SER A 113 -0.78 -4.28 -10.49
N SER A 114 0.45 -4.74 -10.21
CA SER A 114 0.69 -5.97 -9.44
C SER A 114 0.18 -5.93 -8.00
N ASN A 115 -0.03 -4.73 -7.43
CA ASN A 115 -0.39 -4.53 -6.02
C ASN A 115 0.59 -5.16 -5.00
N ILE A 116 1.80 -5.55 -5.40
CA ILE A 116 2.80 -6.14 -4.50
C ILE A 116 3.78 -5.05 -4.03
N PRO A 117 3.84 -4.71 -2.73
CA PRO A 117 4.77 -3.71 -2.22
C PRO A 117 6.22 -4.07 -2.52
N THR A 118 7.01 -3.07 -2.94
CA THR A 118 8.45 -3.23 -3.16
C THR A 118 9.29 -2.93 -1.91
N VAL A 119 8.63 -2.59 -0.80
CA VAL A 119 9.24 -2.56 0.53
C VAL A 119 9.40 -3.97 1.11
N GLU A 120 10.20 -4.08 2.18
CA GLU A 120 10.46 -5.33 2.86
C GLU A 120 9.45 -5.57 3.99
N CYS A 121 9.17 -6.84 4.30
CA CYS A 121 8.47 -7.22 5.51
C CYS A 121 9.24 -6.72 6.74
N ALA A 122 8.58 -5.97 7.62
CA ALA A 122 9.24 -5.34 8.77
C ALA A 122 9.70 -6.34 9.87
N ILE A 123 9.28 -7.61 9.79
CA ILE A 123 9.73 -8.67 10.73
C ILE A 123 10.94 -9.41 10.17
N CYS A 124 10.88 -9.91 8.94
CA CYS A 124 11.91 -10.80 8.38
C CYS A 124 12.85 -10.13 7.38
N LEU A 125 12.57 -8.87 7.01
CA LEU A 125 13.33 -8.05 6.06
C LEU A 125 13.43 -8.65 4.64
N LYS A 126 12.56 -9.59 4.29
CA LYS A 126 12.45 -10.15 2.93
C LYS A 126 11.34 -9.46 2.15
N TYR A 127 11.48 -9.43 0.83
CA TYR A 127 10.48 -8.91 -0.09
C TYR A 127 9.28 -9.85 -0.23
N PHE A 128 8.13 -9.26 -0.54
CA PHE A 128 6.90 -9.97 -0.90
C PHE A 128 7.02 -10.57 -2.30
N GLN A 129 6.43 -11.75 -2.50
CA GLN A 129 6.45 -12.44 -3.79
C GLN A 129 5.06 -12.48 -4.42
N ASN A 130 4.00 -12.49 -3.59
CA ASN A 130 2.62 -12.59 -4.05
C ASN A 130 1.71 -11.67 -3.22
N GLU A 131 0.67 -11.12 -3.82
CA GLU A 131 -0.30 -10.28 -3.08
C GLU A 131 -0.90 -10.98 -1.85
N SER A 132 -1.14 -12.30 -1.94
CA SER A 132 -1.70 -13.11 -0.84
C SER A 132 -0.76 -13.31 0.35
N ASP A 133 0.53 -13.02 0.19
CA ASP A 133 1.50 -13.10 1.28
C ASP A 133 1.60 -11.79 2.08
N VAL A 134 0.92 -10.72 1.64
CA VAL A 134 1.00 -9.40 2.24
C VAL A 134 -0.08 -9.20 3.31
N TYR A 135 0.36 -8.83 4.50
CA TYR A 135 -0.48 -8.22 5.53
C TYR A 135 -0.06 -6.76 5.69
N CYS A 136 -1.00 -5.84 5.51
CA CYS A 136 -0.77 -4.41 5.64
C CYS A 136 -1.67 -3.83 6.73
N THR A 137 -1.08 -3.06 7.65
CA THR A 137 -1.86 -2.35 8.69
C THR A 137 -2.46 -1.07 8.13
N THR A 138 -3.33 -0.40 8.91
CA THR A 138 -3.93 0.87 8.50
C THR A 138 -2.91 2.00 8.36
N ASN A 139 -1.80 1.93 9.10
CA ASN A 139 -0.67 2.85 9.00
C ASN A 139 0.36 2.46 7.93
N PHE A 140 0.02 1.55 7.00
CA PHE A 140 0.91 1.08 5.94
C PHE A 140 2.21 0.46 6.47
N HIS A 141 2.11 -0.38 7.50
CA HIS A 141 3.19 -1.29 7.88
C HIS A 141 2.96 -2.66 7.26
N TYR A 142 4.01 -3.19 6.61
CA TYR A 142 3.92 -4.38 5.78
C TYR A 142 4.62 -5.57 6.43
N PHE A 143 3.91 -6.69 6.45
CA PHE A 143 4.38 -7.95 7.03
C PHE A 143 3.98 -9.11 6.14
N HIS A 144 4.75 -10.20 6.13
CA HIS A 144 4.22 -11.43 5.57
C HIS A 144 3.07 -11.93 6.46
N THR A 145 2.01 -12.47 5.85
CA THR A 145 0.89 -13.10 6.56
C THR A 145 1.37 -14.15 7.56
N TYR A 146 2.39 -14.94 7.18
CA TYR A 146 3.07 -15.87 8.08
C TYR A 146 3.77 -15.17 9.25
N CYS A 147 4.59 -14.15 8.98
CA CYS A 147 5.38 -13.46 10.01
C CYS A 147 4.48 -12.78 11.04
N ILE A 148 3.40 -12.14 10.60
CA ILE A 148 2.45 -11.51 11.52
C ILE A 148 1.62 -12.57 12.27
N GLY A 149 1.32 -13.70 11.65
CA GLY A 149 0.68 -14.86 12.32
C GLY A 149 1.53 -15.41 13.46
N GLU A 150 2.83 -15.61 13.24
CA GLU A 150 3.76 -16.02 14.31
C GLU A 150 3.84 -14.99 15.44
N TYR A 151 3.87 -13.71 15.09
CA TYR A 151 3.85 -12.63 16.07
C TYR A 151 2.58 -12.67 16.94
N MET A 152 1.41 -12.80 16.30
CA MET A 152 0.12 -12.95 16.99
C MET A 152 0.09 -14.18 17.88
N ASN A 153 0.58 -15.33 17.40
CA ASN A 153 0.63 -16.56 18.16
C ASN A 153 1.47 -16.40 19.44
N ARG A 154 2.67 -15.81 19.32
CA ARG A 154 3.53 -15.55 20.48
C ARG A 154 2.88 -14.58 21.47
N ARG A 155 2.23 -13.51 21.00
CA ARG A 155 1.48 -12.59 21.87
C ARG A 155 0.36 -13.30 22.62
N ARG A 156 -0.36 -14.22 21.95
CA ARG A 156 -1.38 -15.04 22.61
C ARG A 156 -0.80 -15.89 23.74
N VAL A 157 0.32 -16.59 23.48
CA VAL A 157 0.97 -17.43 24.49
C VAL A 157 1.44 -16.60 25.69
N GLU A 158 2.11 -15.47 25.45
CA GLU A 158 2.56 -14.56 26.52
C GLU A 158 1.37 -14.05 27.34
N TYR A 159 0.27 -13.67 26.69
CA TYR A 159 -0.96 -13.26 27.35
C TYR A 159 -1.56 -14.40 28.21
N GLU A 160 -1.61 -15.63 27.71
CA GLU A 160 -2.10 -16.78 28.48
C GLU A 160 -1.27 -17.05 29.74
N GLU A 161 0.05 -16.85 29.67
CA GLU A 161 0.97 -16.92 30.82
C GLU A 161 0.68 -15.79 31.83
N GLU A 162 0.57 -14.54 31.37
CA GLU A 162 0.23 -13.38 32.21
C GLU A 162 -1.11 -13.58 32.94
N ILE A 163 -2.13 -14.07 32.23
CA ILE A 163 -3.45 -14.38 32.80
C ILE A 163 -3.36 -15.52 33.82
N SER A 164 -2.58 -16.55 33.55
CA SER A 164 -2.35 -17.67 34.48
C SER A 164 -1.73 -17.19 35.78
N GLU A 165 -0.71 -16.33 35.71
CA GLU A 165 -0.08 -15.72 36.88
C GLU A 165 -1.05 -14.82 37.65
N LEU A 166 -1.86 -14.00 36.97
CA LEU A 166 -2.86 -13.14 37.62
C LEU A 166 -3.93 -13.96 38.37
N LYS A 167 -4.36 -15.11 37.83
CA LYS A 167 -5.31 -16.01 38.49
C LYS A 167 -4.81 -16.51 39.85
N THR A 168 -3.49 -16.66 40.01
CA THR A 168 -2.90 -17.08 41.30
C THR A 168 -2.97 -16.01 42.39
N LYS A 169 -3.16 -14.72 42.02
CA LYS A 169 -3.13 -13.59 42.96
C LYS A 169 -4.48 -13.34 43.65
N GLY A 170 -5.57 -13.94 43.18
CA GLY A 170 -6.87 -13.94 43.87
C GLY A 170 -8.08 -13.87 42.92
N PRO A 171 -9.29 -14.24 43.41
CA PRO A 171 -10.50 -14.41 42.59
C PRO A 171 -11.14 -13.09 42.10
N TYR A 172 -10.71 -11.94 42.63
CA TYR A 172 -11.23 -10.62 42.27
C TYR A 172 -10.31 -9.85 41.31
N THR A 173 -9.35 -10.53 40.70
CA THR A 173 -8.39 -9.92 39.77
C THR A 173 -9.07 -9.73 38.41
N GLU A 174 -9.12 -8.49 37.92
CA GLU A 174 -9.56 -8.20 36.56
C GLU A 174 -8.51 -8.66 35.55
N PHE A 175 -8.97 -9.20 34.43
CA PHE A 175 -8.12 -9.72 33.37
C PHE A 175 -8.14 -8.74 32.19
N PRO A 176 -6.99 -8.15 31.81
CA PRO A 176 -6.94 -7.30 30.62
C PRO A 176 -7.29 -8.14 29.38
N PRO A 177 -7.83 -7.53 28.31
CA PRO A 177 -8.01 -8.23 27.04
C PRO A 177 -6.64 -8.49 26.36
N LEU A 178 -6.61 -9.46 25.45
CA LEU A 178 -5.43 -9.68 24.59
C LEU A 178 -5.24 -8.48 23.66
N GLU A 179 -4.12 -7.80 23.80
CA GLU A 179 -3.70 -6.72 22.93
C GLU A 179 -2.57 -7.16 22.00
N VAL A 180 -2.70 -6.85 20.71
CA VAL A 180 -1.68 -7.13 19.70
C VAL A 180 -1.16 -5.80 19.14
N PRO A 181 -0.18 -5.16 19.78
CA PRO A 181 0.39 -3.93 19.23
C PRO A 181 1.13 -4.23 17.92
N CYS A 182 1.11 -3.31 16.97
CA CYS A 182 1.85 -3.42 15.72
C CYS A 182 3.35 -3.65 16.01
N PRO A 183 4.00 -4.66 15.41
CA PRO A 183 5.41 -4.95 15.65
C PRO A 183 6.35 -3.77 15.35
N LEU A 184 5.96 -2.91 14.41
CA LEU A 184 6.79 -1.81 13.92
C LEU A 184 6.59 -0.52 14.74
N CYS A 185 5.36 0.01 14.82
CA CYS A 185 5.12 1.30 15.50
C CYS A 185 4.59 1.19 16.93
N ARG A 186 4.02 0.04 17.32
CA ARG A 186 3.31 -0.18 18.61
C ARG A 186 2.15 0.78 18.92
N ALA A 187 1.84 1.73 18.06
CA ALA A 187 0.76 2.71 18.23
C ALA A 187 -0.60 2.18 17.74
N GLU A 188 -0.59 1.25 16.78
CA GLU A 188 -1.79 0.58 16.26
C GLU A 188 -1.98 -0.77 16.94
N PHE A 189 -3.19 -1.07 17.39
CA PHE A 189 -3.57 -2.38 17.91
C PHE A 189 -4.25 -3.20 16.81
N LEU A 190 -3.63 -4.32 16.47
CA LEU A 190 -4.06 -5.19 15.39
C LEU A 190 -5.19 -6.12 15.87
N PRO A 191 -6.21 -6.38 15.04
CA PRO A 191 -7.20 -7.40 15.35
C PRO A 191 -6.55 -8.77 15.35
N PHE A 192 -6.79 -9.53 16.42
CA PHE A 192 -6.32 -10.90 16.51
C PHE A 192 -6.94 -11.77 15.41
N SER A 193 -6.14 -12.61 14.74
CA SER A 193 -6.62 -13.47 13.66
C SER A 193 -6.18 -14.92 13.83
N GLU A 194 -7.14 -15.78 14.15
CA GLU A 194 -6.93 -17.23 14.23
C GLU A 194 -6.53 -17.83 12.87
N VAL A 195 -7.02 -17.25 11.77
CA VAL A 195 -6.65 -17.67 10.41
C VAL A 195 -5.16 -17.47 10.17
N LEU A 196 -4.61 -16.30 10.54
CA LEU A 196 -3.18 -16.01 10.36
C LEU A 196 -2.30 -16.91 11.23
N VAL A 197 -2.74 -17.23 12.44
CA VAL A 197 -2.03 -18.19 13.31
C VAL A 197 -2.04 -19.59 12.71
N ASN A 198 -3.18 -20.06 12.18
CA ASN A 198 -3.29 -21.40 11.61
C ASN A 198 -2.46 -21.60 10.33
N LEU A 199 -2.19 -20.52 9.57
CA LEU A 199 -1.26 -20.57 8.44
C LEU A 199 0.14 -21.00 8.85
N VAL A 200 0.60 -20.56 10.04
CA VAL A 200 1.90 -20.96 10.58
C VAL A 200 1.95 -22.48 10.79
N HIS A 201 0.94 -23.02 11.47
CA HIS A 201 0.91 -24.44 11.82
C HIS A 201 0.89 -25.34 10.57
N SER A 202 0.22 -24.88 9.51
CA SER A 202 0.17 -25.58 8.23
C SER A 202 1.53 -25.63 7.52
N GLN A 203 2.29 -24.53 7.52
CA GLN A 203 3.60 -24.47 6.87
C GLN A 203 4.68 -25.27 7.62
N LYS A 204 4.65 -25.26 8.96
CA LYS A 204 5.55 -26.09 9.80
C LYS A 204 5.35 -27.58 9.57
N ASN A 205 4.12 -28.02 9.27
CA ASN A 205 3.82 -29.42 8.99
C ASN A 205 4.35 -29.88 7.61
N THR A 206 4.33 -29.01 6.59
CA THR A 206 4.91 -29.32 5.27
C THR A 206 6.44 -29.40 5.31
N GLU A 207 7.13 -28.47 6.00
CA GLU A 207 8.60 -28.49 6.10
C GLU A 207 9.12 -29.74 6.85
N ASN A 208 8.40 -30.21 7.87
CA ASN A 208 8.71 -31.44 8.59
C ASN A 208 8.42 -32.72 7.77
N SER A 209 7.50 -32.65 6.80
CA SER A 209 7.16 -33.79 5.93
C SER A 209 8.14 -34.00 4.76
N ASP A 210 8.84 -32.94 4.33
CA ASP A 210 9.86 -33.03 3.29
C ASP A 210 11.24 -33.43 3.86
N SER A 211 11.54 -33.03 5.10
CA SER A 211 12.77 -33.44 5.80
C SER A 211 12.75 -34.90 6.29
N SER A 212 11.58 -35.56 6.29
CA SER A 212 11.43 -36.99 6.61
C SER A 212 11.46 -37.92 5.38
N LYS A 213 11.63 -37.39 4.17
CA LYS A 213 11.78 -38.18 2.91
C LYS A 213 13.22 -38.33 2.42
N LEU A 214 14.20 -37.84 3.19
CA LEU A 214 15.64 -37.93 2.90
C LEU A 214 16.40 -38.83 3.90
N GLY A 215 15.69 -39.64 4.69
CA GLY A 215 16.25 -40.62 5.62
C GLY A 215 16.11 -42.04 5.12
#